data_AF-A0A9C9QYP0-F1
#
_entry.id   AF-A0A9C9QYP0-F1
#
_cell.length_a   1.000
_cell.length_b   1.000
_cell.length_c   1.000
_cell.angle_alpha   90.00
_cell.angle_beta   90.00
_cell.angle_gamma   90.00
#
_symmetry.space_group_name_H-M   'P 1'
#
loop_
_entity.id
_entity.type
_entity.pdbx_description
1 polymer ?
#
loop_
_entity_poly.entity_id
_entity_poly.type
_entity_poly.pdbx_seq_one_letter_code
_entity_poly.pdbx_strand_id
1 'polypeptide(L)'
;FKPMPKIREGQILIEQGVRTAIDISDGLIADLDHICESSKVNAKVRIEQVPVHPVVAANFPNYQELALCGGEDYELLFTADEATIAQARQALNCPVTVIGDITEEKLPTRVAVVDSKGNIIPYKRGGWEHFKNGVPETKFA
;
A
#
# COMPACT_ATOMS: atom_id res chain seq x y z
N PHE A 1 3.10 4.94 20.53
CA PHE A 1 1.99 5.03 19.56
C PHE A 1 1.16 3.75 19.67
N LYS A 2 -0.16 3.80 19.44
CA LYS A 2 -1.03 2.61 19.44
C LYS A 2 -1.90 2.67 18.18
N PRO A 3 -1.59 1.89 17.13
CA PRO A 3 -2.41 1.88 15.93
C PRO A 3 -3.82 1.39 16.26
N MET A 4 -4.82 1.91 15.54
CA MET A 4 -6.22 1.55 15.74
C MET A 4 -6.68 0.70 14.56
N PRO A 5 -7.03 -0.58 14.76
CA PRO A 5 -7.39 -1.47 13.68
C PRO A 5 -8.70 -1.01 13.02
N LYS A 6 -8.74 -1.08 11.69
CA LYS A 6 -9.82 -0.59 10.84
C LYS A 6 -10.96 -1.59 10.68
N ILE A 7 -11.42 -2.16 11.80
CA ILE A 7 -12.40 -3.27 11.80
C ILE A 7 -13.74 -2.82 11.21
N ARG A 8 -14.25 -1.66 11.66
CA ARG A 8 -15.54 -1.14 11.20
C ARG A 8 -15.48 -0.75 9.73
N GLU A 9 -14.39 -0.11 9.33
CA GLU A 9 -14.14 0.29 7.96
C GLU A 9 -14.07 -0.93 7.04
N GLY A 10 -13.36 -1.98 7.45
CA GLY A 10 -13.31 -3.25 6.72
C GLY A 10 -14.69 -3.90 6.52
N GLN A 11 -15.56 -3.88 7.55
CA GLN A 11 -16.94 -4.36 7.42
C GLN A 11 -17.74 -3.54 6.40
N ILE A 12 -17.65 -2.21 6.47
CA ILE A 12 -18.32 -1.31 5.51
C ILE A 12 -17.82 -1.56 4.09
N LEU A 13 -16.51 -1.74 3.87
CA LEU A 13 -15.95 -2.03 2.56
C LEU A 13 -16.56 -3.31 1.95
N ILE A 14 -16.75 -4.36 2.75
CA ILE A 14 -17.39 -5.61 2.31
C ILE A 14 -18.84 -5.36 1.87
N GLU A 15 -19.60 -4.60 2.66
CA GLU A 15 -20.99 -4.22 2.37
C GLU A 15 -21.11 -3.44 1.06
N GLN A 16 -20.13 -2.56 0.77
CA GLN A 16 -20.11 -1.78 -0.47
C GLN A 16 -19.61 -2.56 -1.70
N GLY A 17 -19.16 -3.80 -1.53
CA GLY A 17 -18.78 -4.66 -2.66
C GLY A 17 -17.27 -4.87 -2.84
N VAL A 18 -16.41 -4.36 -1.96
CA VAL A 18 -14.96 -4.64 -2.02
C VAL A 18 -14.71 -6.14 -1.80
N ARG A 19 -13.78 -6.70 -2.59
CA ARG A 19 -13.43 -8.13 -2.57
C ARG A 19 -11.95 -8.41 -2.35
N THR A 20 -11.10 -7.39 -2.47
CA THR A 20 -9.65 -7.52 -2.31
C THR A 20 -9.15 -6.39 -1.43
N ALA A 21 -8.59 -6.75 -0.28
CA ALA A 21 -8.02 -5.81 0.68
C ALA A 21 -6.90 -6.48 1.49
N ILE A 22 -6.00 -5.67 2.03
CA ILE A 22 -4.94 -6.03 2.97
C ILE A 22 -4.73 -4.84 3.92
N ASP A 23 -4.23 -5.06 5.13
CA ASP A 23 -3.73 -3.97 5.97
C ASP A 23 -2.27 -3.62 5.62
N ILE A 24 -1.86 -2.39 5.92
CA ILE A 24 -0.49 -1.92 5.70
C ILE A 24 0.34 -2.15 6.96
N SER A 25 1.10 -3.24 7.00
CA SER A 25 1.95 -3.58 8.14
C SER A 25 3.44 -3.49 7.83
N ASP A 26 3.86 -4.01 6.66
CA ASP A 26 5.27 -4.03 6.26
C ASP A 26 5.61 -2.88 5.31
N GLY A 27 4.57 -2.26 4.75
CA GLY A 27 4.61 -1.00 4.02
C GLY A 27 3.88 -1.08 2.70
N LEU A 28 3.36 0.08 2.25
CA LEU A 28 2.42 0.16 1.13
C LEU A 28 2.86 -0.65 -0.09
N ILE A 29 4.14 -0.56 -0.49
CA ILE A 29 4.63 -1.29 -1.66
C ILE A 29 4.69 -2.79 -1.42
N ALA A 30 5.12 -3.25 -0.24
CA ALA A 30 5.22 -4.67 0.08
C ALA A 30 3.83 -5.31 0.14
N ASP A 31 2.89 -4.67 0.83
CA ASP A 31 1.53 -5.17 1.01
C ASP A 31 0.73 -5.11 -0.30
N LEU A 32 0.95 -4.10 -1.14
CA LEU A 32 0.40 -4.07 -2.50
C LEU A 32 1.00 -5.16 -3.40
N ASP A 33 2.30 -5.46 -3.26
CA ASP A 33 2.96 -6.53 -4.00
C ASP A 33 2.36 -7.90 -3.66
N HIS A 34 1.95 -8.13 -2.41
CA HIS A 34 1.20 -9.34 -2.01
C HIS A 34 -0.16 -9.47 -2.70
N ILE A 35 -0.91 -8.37 -2.82
CA ILE A 35 -2.16 -8.34 -3.61
C ILE A 35 -1.85 -8.67 -5.08
N CYS A 36 -0.90 -7.97 -5.68
CA CYS A 36 -0.53 -8.13 -7.08
C CYS A 36 -0.07 -9.55 -7.41
N GLU A 37 0.79 -10.13 -6.56
CA GLU A 37 1.28 -11.50 -6.70
C GLU A 37 0.15 -12.54 -6.60
N SER A 38 -0.72 -12.41 -5.59
CA SER A 38 -1.84 -13.34 -5.39
C SER A 38 -2.88 -13.25 -6.51
N SER A 39 -3.09 -12.04 -7.05
CA SER A 39 -4.06 -11.78 -8.11
C SER A 39 -3.49 -11.89 -9.53
N LYS A 40 -2.18 -12.09 -9.69
CA LYS A 40 -1.46 -12.15 -10.98
C LYS A 40 -1.64 -10.90 -11.84
N VAL A 41 -1.57 -9.74 -11.21
CA VAL A 41 -1.68 -8.41 -11.83
C VAL A 41 -0.51 -7.53 -11.41
N ASN A 42 -0.39 -6.36 -12.04
CA ASN A 42 0.57 -5.32 -11.66
C ASN A 42 -0.17 -4.07 -11.15
N ALA A 43 0.57 -3.12 -10.60
CA ALA A 43 0.02 -1.85 -10.13
C ALA A 43 0.91 -0.66 -10.47
N LYS A 44 0.28 0.48 -10.75
CA LYS A 44 0.94 1.79 -10.84
C LYS A 44 0.47 2.66 -9.68
N VAL A 45 1.39 3.09 -8.83
CA VAL A 45 1.14 4.01 -7.71
C VAL A 45 1.62 5.41 -8.09
N ARG A 46 0.75 6.41 -7.99
CA ARG A 46 1.09 7.82 -8.21
C ARG A 46 1.58 8.41 -6.90
N ILE A 47 2.85 8.78 -6.83
CA ILE A 47 3.47 9.16 -5.56
C ILE A 47 2.79 10.39 -4.92
N GLU A 48 2.32 11.32 -5.74
CA GLU A 48 1.68 12.56 -5.28
C GLU A 48 0.27 12.32 -4.71
N GLN A 49 -0.32 11.15 -4.96
CA GLN A 49 -1.64 10.78 -4.45
C GLN A 49 -1.55 9.98 -3.13
N VAL A 50 -0.38 9.47 -2.77
CA VAL A 50 -0.21 8.72 -1.50
C VAL A 50 -0.43 9.69 -0.33
N PRO A 51 -1.42 9.44 0.55
CA PRO A 51 -1.72 10.35 1.64
C PRO A 51 -0.58 10.33 2.67
N VAL A 52 -0.06 11.50 2.99
CA VAL A 52 0.95 11.67 4.05
C VAL A 52 0.47 12.72 5.03
N HIS A 53 0.54 12.41 6.32
CA HIS A 53 0.15 13.36 7.35
C HIS A 53 1.03 14.62 7.29
N PRO A 54 0.46 15.85 7.35
CA PRO A 54 1.24 17.08 7.17
C PRO A 54 2.43 17.23 8.12
N VAL A 55 2.30 16.75 9.35
CA VAL A 55 3.40 16.74 10.33
C VAL A 55 4.56 15.86 9.86
N VAL A 56 4.29 14.72 9.24
CA VAL A 56 5.35 13.85 8.71
C VAL A 56 6.05 14.56 7.54
N ALA A 57 5.28 15.10 6.60
CA ALA A 57 5.83 15.82 5.45
C ALA A 57 6.68 17.05 5.87
N ALA A 58 6.28 17.75 6.93
CA ALA A 58 7.01 18.92 7.43
C ALA A 58 8.30 18.59 8.19
N ASN A 59 8.42 17.40 8.78
CA ASN A 59 9.53 17.05 9.68
C ASN A 59 10.52 16.04 9.07
N PHE A 60 10.11 15.28 8.05
CA PHE A 60 10.95 14.24 7.46
C PHE A 60 11.19 14.53 5.97
N PRO A 61 12.42 14.88 5.55
CA PRO A 61 12.72 15.12 4.12
C PRO A 61 12.44 13.91 3.22
N ASN A 62 12.48 12.71 3.77
CA ASN A 62 12.21 11.44 3.08
C ASN A 62 10.76 10.92 3.31
N TYR A 63 9.81 11.81 3.62
CA TYR A 63 8.42 11.42 3.93
C TYR A 63 7.76 10.52 2.88
N GLN A 64 8.07 10.69 1.59
CA GLN A 64 7.55 9.83 0.52
C GLN A 64 8.09 8.40 0.63
N GLU A 65 9.38 8.23 0.96
CA GLU A 65 9.97 6.92 1.19
C GLU A 65 9.35 6.26 2.43
N LEU A 66 9.08 7.03 3.49
CA LEU A 66 8.37 6.53 4.67
C LEU A 66 6.95 6.07 4.33
N ALA A 67 6.21 6.81 3.50
CA ALA A 67 4.85 6.43 3.11
C ALA A 67 4.79 5.21 2.17
N LEU A 68 5.83 5.00 1.36
CA LEU A 68 5.90 3.86 0.43
C LEU A 68 6.40 2.57 1.10
N CYS A 69 7.42 2.71 1.93
CA CYS A 69 8.25 1.60 2.39
C CYS A 69 8.35 1.49 3.91
N GLY A 70 7.87 2.51 4.64
CA GLY A 70 7.63 2.39 6.07
C GLY A 70 6.40 1.52 6.32
N GLY A 71 6.37 0.88 7.48
CA GLY A 71 5.27 0.03 7.92
C GLY A 71 4.66 0.52 9.23
N GLU A 72 3.93 -0.37 9.90
CA GLU A 72 3.25 -0.12 11.18
C GLU A 72 2.14 0.96 11.13
N ASP A 73 1.62 1.28 9.94
CA ASP A 73 0.51 2.21 9.76
C ASP A 73 -0.84 1.57 10.14
N TYR A 74 -1.03 0.29 9.79
CA TYR A 74 -2.27 -0.49 9.97
C TYR A 74 -3.52 0.17 9.37
N GLU A 75 -3.33 0.93 8.30
CA GLU A 75 -4.40 1.40 7.42
C GLU A 75 -4.83 0.29 6.44
N LEU A 76 -6.01 0.43 5.83
CA LEU A 76 -6.48 -0.53 4.83
C LEU A 76 -6.09 -0.11 3.42
N LEU A 77 -5.51 -1.05 2.68
CA LEU A 77 -5.28 -0.98 1.24
C LEU A 77 -6.25 -1.94 0.54
N PHE A 78 -6.96 -1.46 -0.48
CA PHE A 78 -7.92 -2.29 -1.21
C PHE A 78 -8.01 -1.90 -2.69
N THR A 79 -8.58 -2.81 -3.48
CA THR A 79 -8.86 -2.59 -4.91
C THR A 79 -10.34 -2.83 -5.20
N ALA A 80 -10.90 -2.02 -6.09
CA ALA A 80 -12.26 -2.17 -6.61
C ALA A 80 -12.44 -1.32 -7.87
N ASP A 81 -13.57 -1.48 -8.57
CA ASP A 81 -13.96 -0.58 -9.66
C ASP A 81 -14.34 0.82 -9.15
N GLU A 82 -14.39 1.80 -10.06
CA GLU A 82 -14.67 3.21 -9.73
C GLU A 82 -16.02 3.40 -9.02
N ALA A 83 -17.03 2.62 -9.41
CA ALA A 83 -18.37 2.72 -8.81
C ALA A 83 -18.35 2.25 -7.36
N THR A 84 -17.70 1.12 -7.07
CA THR A 84 -17.52 0.58 -5.73
C THR A 84 -16.68 1.49 -4.85
N ILE A 85 -15.61 2.10 -5.40
CA ILE A 85 -14.82 3.10 -4.68
C ILE A 85 -15.68 4.33 -4.32
N ALA A 86 -16.53 4.78 -5.24
CA ALA A 86 -17.44 5.90 -4.99
C ALA A 86 -18.46 5.59 -3.87
N GLN A 87 -19.00 4.37 -3.83
CA GLN A 87 -19.89 3.91 -2.75
C GLN A 87 -19.14 3.84 -1.41
N ALA A 88 -17.95 3.23 -1.39
CA ALA A 88 -17.11 3.15 -0.20
C ALA A 88 -16.77 4.54 0.37
N ARG A 89 -16.44 5.51 -0.50
CA ARG A 89 -16.20 6.91 -0.13
C ARG A 89 -17.39 7.58 0.56
N GLN A 90 -18.62 7.25 0.14
CA GLN A 90 -19.83 7.82 0.72
C GLN A 90 -20.19 7.14 2.06
N ALA A 91 -19.92 5.84 2.18
CA ALA A 91 -20.28 5.04 3.36
C ALA A 91 -19.32 5.21 4.53
N LEU A 92 -18.04 5.54 4.27
CA LEU A 92 -17.01 5.67 5.29
C LEU A 92 -16.95 7.08 5.88
N ASN A 93 -16.73 7.16 7.19
CA ASN A 93 -16.51 8.44 7.91
C ASN A 93 -15.04 8.86 7.94
N CYS A 94 -14.21 8.31 7.05
CA CYS A 94 -12.79 8.61 6.93
C CYS A 94 -12.42 8.86 5.46
N PRO A 95 -11.30 9.55 5.20
CA PRO A 95 -10.82 9.72 3.84
C PRO A 95 -10.53 8.37 3.16
N VAL A 96 -10.91 8.26 1.89
CA VAL A 96 -10.54 7.14 1.01
C VAL A 96 -9.83 7.71 -0.21
N THR A 97 -8.52 7.47 -0.30
CA THR A 97 -7.68 8.07 -1.33
C THR A 97 -7.36 7.03 -2.40
N VAL A 98 -7.65 7.37 -3.67
CA VAL A 98 -7.21 6.54 -4.81
C VAL A 98 -5.78 6.93 -5.12
N ILE A 99 -4.85 6.00 -4.93
CA ILE A 99 -3.41 6.25 -5.07
C ILE A 99 -2.83 5.73 -6.38
N GLY A 100 -3.60 4.99 -7.17
CA GLY A 100 -3.05 4.15 -8.22
C GLY A 100 -4.10 3.35 -8.96
N ASP A 101 -3.64 2.51 -9.89
CA ASP A 101 -4.47 1.56 -10.64
C ASP A 101 -3.81 0.19 -10.68
N ILE A 102 -4.65 -0.84 -10.74
CA ILE A 102 -4.26 -2.19 -11.12
C ILE A 102 -4.21 -2.27 -12.65
N THR A 103 -3.23 -2.98 -13.19
CA THR A 103 -3.00 -3.11 -14.64
C THR A 103 -2.42 -4.46 -15.01
N GLU A 104 -2.70 -4.92 -16.24
CA GLU A 104 -2.06 -6.08 -16.87
C GLU A 104 -0.79 -5.69 -17.65
N GLU A 105 -0.50 -4.39 -17.77
CA GLU A 105 0.69 -3.91 -18.47
C GLU A 105 1.97 -4.49 -17.86
N LYS A 106 2.94 -4.81 -18.72
CA LYS A 106 4.26 -5.24 -18.26
C LYS A 106 5.04 -4.03 -17.74
N LEU A 107 5.33 -4.04 -16.44
CA LEU A 107 6.09 -3.00 -15.75
C LEU A 107 7.51 -3.50 -15.38
N PRO A 108 8.46 -2.61 -15.07
CA PRO A 108 9.80 -3.02 -14.60
C PRO A 108 9.77 -3.82 -13.29
N THR A 109 8.75 -3.59 -12.47
CA THR A 109 8.43 -4.28 -11.20
C THR A 109 6.92 -4.48 -11.13
N ARG A 110 6.43 -5.48 -10.36
CA ARG A 110 4.98 -5.72 -10.21
C ARG A 110 4.24 -4.48 -9.71
N VAL A 111 4.82 -3.76 -8.76
CA VAL A 111 4.36 -2.45 -8.33
C VAL A 111 5.34 -1.40 -8.85
N ALA A 112 4.89 -0.48 -9.69
CA ALA A 112 5.69 0.66 -10.14
C ALA A 112 5.19 1.95 -9.49
N VAL A 113 6.10 2.78 -9.01
CA VAL A 113 5.78 4.14 -8.54
C VAL A 113 6.03 5.11 -9.68
N VAL A 114 5.09 6.02 -9.93
CA VAL A 114 5.17 7.02 -10.99
C VAL A 114 4.92 8.43 -10.45
N ASP A 115 5.53 9.42 -11.10
CA ASP A 115 5.22 10.83 -10.90
C ASP A 115 3.94 11.25 -11.66
N SER A 116 3.53 12.50 -11.48
CA SER A 116 2.41 13.15 -12.18
C SER A 116 2.56 13.21 -13.71
N LYS A 117 3.75 12.96 -14.26
CA LYS A 117 4.02 12.87 -15.70
C LYS A 117 4.06 11.41 -16.20
N GLY A 118 3.89 10.43 -15.31
CA GLY A 118 3.97 9.01 -15.61
C GLY A 118 5.39 8.44 -15.66
N ASN A 119 6.41 9.21 -15.26
CA ASN A 119 7.77 8.70 -15.19
C ASN A 119 7.93 7.78 -13.97
N ILE A 120 8.62 6.67 -14.16
CA ILE A 120 8.88 5.73 -13.06
C ILE A 120 9.89 6.35 -12.09
N ILE A 121 9.53 6.36 -10.81
CA ILE A 121 10.36 6.82 -9.71
C ILE A 121 11.00 5.58 -9.06
N PRO A 122 12.34 5.51 -8.97
CA PRO A 122 12.99 4.46 -8.22
C PRO A 122 12.71 4.64 -6.72
N TYR A 123 12.39 3.54 -6.06
CA TYR A 123 12.26 3.45 -4.60
C TYR A 123 13.14 2.30 -4.10
N LYS A 124 13.60 2.38 -2.84
CA LYS A 124 14.33 1.25 -2.24
C LYS A 124 13.35 0.10 -2.09
N ARG A 125 13.74 -1.14 -2.45
CA ARG A 125 12.93 -2.36 -2.21
C ARG A 125 12.51 -2.38 -0.74
N GLY A 126 11.26 -1.98 -0.51
CA GLY A 126 10.68 -1.66 0.80
C GLY A 126 9.84 -2.81 1.31
N GLY A 127 9.68 -2.87 2.62
CA GLY A 127 9.10 -4.02 3.32
C GLY A 127 9.99 -4.48 4.46
N TRP A 128 9.43 -4.62 5.66
CA TRP A 128 10.11 -5.34 6.74
C TRP A 128 10.24 -6.81 6.37
N GLU A 129 11.40 -7.41 6.65
CA GLU A 129 11.62 -8.83 6.47
C GLU A 129 12.50 -9.32 7.62
N HIS A 130 11.96 -10.23 8.42
CA HIS A 130 12.54 -10.64 9.69
C HIS A 130 13.97 -11.19 9.58
N PHE A 131 14.34 -11.76 8.43
CA PHE A 131 15.63 -12.45 8.22
C PHE A 131 16.42 -11.92 7.03
N LYS A 132 16.31 -10.63 6.71
CA LYS A 132 17.01 -9.98 5.58
C LYS A 132 18.53 -10.22 5.51
N ASN A 133 19.15 -10.62 6.63
CA ASN A 133 20.59 -10.92 6.75
C ASN A 133 20.93 -12.42 6.94
N GLY A 134 19.97 -13.32 6.72
CA GLY A 134 20.16 -14.76 6.87
C GLY A 134 20.10 -15.23 8.33
N VAL A 135 19.45 -16.37 8.56
CA VAL A 135 19.65 -17.15 9.78
C VAL A 135 21.09 -17.69 9.71
N PRO A 136 21.94 -17.54 10.73
CA PRO A 136 23.22 -18.25 10.75
C PRO A 136 22.91 -19.74 10.60
N GLU A 137 23.57 -20.45 9.69
CA GLU A 137 23.42 -21.90 9.56
C GLU A 137 23.76 -22.56 10.90
N THR A 138 22.76 -22.82 11.75
CA THR A 138 22.89 -23.75 12.86
C THR A 138 23.02 -25.13 12.25
N LYS A 139 24.27 -25.56 12.06
CA LYS A 139 24.59 -26.97 11.89
C LYS A 139 24.18 -27.68 13.17
N PHE A 140 23.05 -28.37 13.14
CA PHE A 140 22.78 -29.41 14.12
C PHE A 140 23.79 -30.52 13.87
N ALA A 141 24.67 -30.75 14.85
CA ALA A 141 25.58 -31.89 14.91
C ALA A 141 24.82 -33.14 15.37
#